data_AF-A0A523J5P5-F1
#
_entry.id   AF-A0A523J5P5-F1
#
_cell.length_a   1.000
_cell.length_b   1.000
_cell.length_c   1.000
_cell.angle_alpha   90.00
_cell.angle_beta   90.00
_cell.angle_gamma   90.00
#
_symmetry.space_group_name_H-M   'P 1'
#
loop_
_entity.id
_entity.type
_entity.pdbx_description
1 polymer ?
#
loop_
_entity_poly.entity_id
_entity_poly.type
_entity_poly.pdbx_seq_one_letter_code
_entity_poly.pdbx_strand_id
1 'polypeptide(L)'
;MKSFFLLPIFIILVACSLTTTRPKEEMSLATAAFLAAREANAHISAPNLFRKAEYYFGRAKSAYRKKYFDKAKQYSLLTKKFAEKAEFLALRKAVLENM
;
A
#
# COMPACT_ATOMS: atom_id res chain seq x y z
N MET A 1 1.84 51.88 10.52
CA MET A 1 2.90 50.94 10.07
C MET A 1 2.99 49.66 10.93
N LYS A 2 1.87 49.11 11.45
CA LYS A 2 1.88 47.85 12.24
C LYS A 2 1.51 46.60 11.44
N SER A 3 0.91 46.76 10.25
CA SER A 3 0.38 45.64 9.45
C SER A 3 1.45 44.83 8.70
N PHE A 4 2.67 45.35 8.54
CA PHE A 4 3.73 44.68 7.75
C PHE A 4 4.42 43.54 8.53
N PHE A 5 4.33 43.54 9.87
CA PHE A 5 4.96 42.52 10.72
C PHE A 5 4.15 41.21 10.81
N LEU A 6 2.88 41.22 10.35
CA LEU A 6 1.97 40.05 10.38
C LEU A 6 2.18 39.10 9.18
N LEU A 7 2.77 39.59 8.10
CA LEU A 7 2.98 38.85 6.85
C LEU A 7 3.95 37.64 6.98
N PRO A 8 5.10 37.74 7.70
CA PRO A 8 6.00 36.59 7.87
C PRO A 8 5.41 35.46 8.73
N ILE A 9 4.53 35.79 9.69
CA ILE A 9 3.85 34.80 10.55
C ILE A 9 2.91 33.91 9.72
N PHE A 10 2.24 34.48 8.73
CA PHE A 10 1.35 33.74 7.84
C PHE A 10 2.10 32.75 6.95
N ILE A 11 3.33 33.08 6.54
CA ILE A 11 4.17 32.21 5.69
C ILE A 11 4.66 30.97 6.47
N ILE A 12 4.97 31.11 7.76
CA ILE A 12 5.43 29.99 8.61
C ILE A 12 4.30 28.97 8.84
N LEU A 13 3.04 29.43 8.94
CA LEU A 13 1.89 28.55 9.15
C LEU A 13 1.53 27.70 7.91
N VAL A 14 1.91 28.12 6.70
CA VAL A 14 1.60 27.41 5.45
C VAL A 14 2.68 26.37 5.07
N ALA A 15 3.89 26.48 5.63
CA ALA A 15 5.04 25.64 5.26
C ALA A 15 4.96 24.16 5.74
N CYS A 16 4.01 23.79 6.61
CA CYS A 16 3.96 22.46 7.23
C CYS A 16 3.32 21.34 6.36
N SER A 17 2.93 21.60 5.12
CA SER A 17 2.20 20.64 4.26
C SER A 17 3.08 19.74 3.38
N LEU A 18 4.41 19.91 3.40
CA LEU A 18 5.34 19.18 2.52
C LEU A 18 5.89 17.87 3.10
N THR A 19 5.49 17.48 4.31
CA THR A 19 6.03 16.29 5.00
C THR A 19 5.27 15.01 4.67
N THR A 20 5.14 14.65 3.38
CA THR A 20 4.67 13.30 3.02
C THR A 20 5.76 12.29 3.42
N THR A 21 5.55 11.60 4.55
CA THR A 21 6.53 10.64 5.08
C THR A 21 6.65 9.43 4.18
N ARG A 22 7.88 8.93 3.98
CA ARG A 22 8.14 7.71 3.19
C ARG A 22 7.45 6.49 3.84
N PRO A 23 6.51 5.80 3.16
CA PRO A 23 5.71 4.71 3.72
C PRO A 23 6.48 3.38 3.73
N LYS A 24 7.56 3.32 4.50
CA LYS A 24 8.43 2.12 4.56
C LYS A 24 7.68 0.93 5.16
N GLU A 25 6.91 1.19 6.21
CA GLU A 25 6.14 0.17 6.93
C GLU A 25 5.05 -0.43 6.04
N GLU A 26 4.21 0.41 5.43
CA GLU A 26 3.11 -0.07 4.60
C GLU A 26 3.61 -0.82 3.36
N MET A 27 4.73 -0.39 2.79
CA MET A 27 5.40 -1.13 1.70
C MET A 27 5.89 -2.51 2.18
N SER A 28 6.50 -2.59 3.36
CA SER A 28 6.98 -3.85 3.95
C SER A 28 5.83 -4.82 4.20
N LEU A 29 4.75 -4.35 4.83
CA LEU A 29 3.56 -5.16 5.09
C LEU A 29 2.90 -5.63 3.80
N ALA A 30 2.80 -4.76 2.78
CA ALA A 30 2.27 -5.14 1.48
C ALA A 30 3.15 -6.19 0.78
N THR A 31 4.48 -6.09 0.88
CA THR A 31 5.38 -7.12 0.35
C THR A 31 5.21 -8.45 1.05
N ALA A 32 5.12 -8.46 2.39
CA ALA A 32 4.94 -9.68 3.17
C ALA A 32 3.61 -10.37 2.81
N ALA A 33 2.49 -9.62 2.81
CA ALA A 33 1.18 -10.16 2.45
C ALA A 33 1.15 -10.71 1.01
N PHE A 34 1.79 -10.03 0.05
CA PHE A 34 1.84 -10.49 -1.34
C PHE A 34 2.64 -11.80 -1.47
N LEU A 35 3.75 -11.94 -0.73
CA LEU A 35 4.54 -13.17 -0.72
C LEU A 35 3.76 -14.33 -0.07
N ALA A 36 3.12 -14.09 1.07
CA ALA A 36 2.30 -15.09 1.75
C ALA A 36 1.15 -15.60 0.86
N ALA A 37 0.43 -14.70 0.17
CA ALA A 37 -0.59 -15.08 -0.79
C ALA A 37 -0.03 -15.93 -1.95
N ARG A 38 1.18 -15.63 -2.41
CA ARG A 38 1.83 -16.39 -3.49
C ARG A 38 2.23 -17.80 -3.01
N GLU A 39 2.79 -17.91 -1.81
CA GLU A 39 3.16 -19.17 -1.17
C GLU A 39 1.95 -20.07 -0.90
N ALA A 40 0.81 -19.47 -0.53
CA ALA A 40 -0.47 -20.18 -0.41
C ALA A 40 -1.07 -20.63 -1.76
N ASN A 41 -0.36 -20.44 -2.88
CA ASN A 41 -0.87 -20.73 -4.23
C ASN A 41 -2.15 -19.96 -4.62
N ALA A 42 -2.33 -18.74 -4.10
CA ALA A 42 -3.53 -17.94 -4.37
C ALA A 42 -3.72 -17.56 -5.85
N HIS A 43 -2.68 -17.68 -6.68
CA HIS A 43 -2.77 -17.51 -8.12
C HIS A 43 -3.62 -18.62 -8.80
N ILE A 44 -3.69 -19.81 -8.21
CA ILE A 44 -4.53 -20.93 -8.70
C ILE A 44 -5.90 -20.90 -8.03
N SER A 45 -5.93 -20.75 -6.71
CA SER A 45 -7.15 -20.90 -5.89
C SER A 45 -8.00 -19.64 -5.82
N ALA A 46 -7.41 -18.44 -5.95
CA ALA A 46 -8.09 -17.15 -5.91
C ALA A 46 -7.55 -16.14 -6.97
N PRO A 47 -7.49 -16.51 -8.26
CA PRO A 47 -6.81 -15.75 -9.31
C PRO A 47 -7.31 -14.31 -9.46
N ASN A 48 -8.62 -14.10 -9.29
CA ASN A 48 -9.23 -12.78 -9.43
C ASN A 48 -8.74 -11.78 -8.37
N LEU A 49 -8.55 -12.23 -7.13
CA LEU A 49 -8.05 -11.38 -6.05
C LEU A 49 -6.53 -11.24 -6.13
N PHE A 50 -5.83 -12.33 -6.43
CA PHE A 50 -4.38 -12.33 -6.57
C PHE A 50 -3.93 -11.38 -7.70
N ARG A 51 -4.61 -11.38 -8.84
CA ARG A 51 -4.28 -10.47 -9.96
C ARG A 51 -4.53 -9.00 -9.63
N LYS A 52 -5.54 -8.70 -8.80
CA LYS A 52 -5.73 -7.33 -8.27
C LYS A 52 -4.58 -6.95 -7.34
N ALA A 53 -4.15 -7.86 -6.48
CA ALA A 53 -3.01 -7.65 -5.59
C ALA A 53 -1.73 -7.37 -6.40
N GLU A 54 -1.44 -8.16 -7.44
CA GLU A 54 -0.30 -7.96 -8.36
C GLU A 54 -0.31 -6.59 -9.02
N TYR A 55 -1.46 -6.19 -9.56
CA TYR A 55 -1.62 -4.91 -10.22
C TYR A 55 -1.31 -3.74 -9.26
N TYR A 56 -1.89 -3.75 -8.06
CA TYR A 56 -1.63 -2.70 -7.07
C TYR A 56 -0.21 -2.77 -6.52
N PHE A 57 0.38 -3.96 -6.39
CA PHE A 57 1.75 -4.13 -5.93
C PHE A 57 2.76 -3.54 -6.91
N GLY A 58 2.55 -3.78 -8.21
CA GLY A 58 3.35 -3.17 -9.27
C GLY A 58 3.23 -1.64 -9.27
N ARG A 59 2.01 -1.11 -9.08
CA ARG A 59 1.77 0.33 -8.95
C ARG A 59 2.39 0.93 -7.70
N ALA A 60 2.33 0.24 -6.56
CA ALA A 60 2.95 0.66 -5.31
C ALA A 60 4.47 0.80 -5.46
N LYS A 61 5.13 -0.23 -6.03
CA LYS A 61 6.58 -0.19 -6.33
C LYS A 61 6.94 0.94 -7.29
N SER A 62 6.16 1.12 -8.35
CA SER A 62 6.39 2.19 -9.34
C SER A 62 6.24 3.58 -8.71
N ALA A 63 5.18 3.82 -7.93
CA ALA A 63 4.94 5.08 -7.24
C ALA A 63 6.03 5.38 -6.19
N TYR A 64 6.46 4.36 -5.44
CA TYR A 64 7.52 4.48 -4.45
C TYR A 64 8.86 4.89 -5.08
N ARG A 65 9.24 4.27 -6.23
CA ARG A 65 10.43 4.67 -7.01
C ARG A 65 10.37 6.11 -7.50
N LYS A 66 9.18 6.57 -7.92
CA LYS A 66 8.94 7.95 -8.37
C LYS A 66 8.80 8.96 -7.21
N LYS A 67 8.97 8.53 -5.95
CA LYS A 67 8.78 9.34 -4.73
C LYS A 67 7.37 9.90 -4.55
N TYR A 68 6.36 9.30 -5.20
CA TYR A 68 4.95 9.62 -4.97
C TYR A 68 4.45 8.84 -3.75
N PHE A 69 4.87 9.28 -2.56
CA PHE A 69 4.71 8.53 -1.32
C PHE A 69 3.25 8.32 -0.90
N ASP A 70 2.37 9.31 -1.09
CA ASP A 70 0.95 9.16 -0.77
C ASP A 70 0.27 8.09 -1.63
N LYS A 71 0.53 8.13 -2.94
CA LYS A 71 0.02 7.13 -3.90
C LYS A 71 0.61 5.75 -3.60
N ALA A 72 1.90 5.68 -3.27
CA ALA A 72 2.55 4.44 -2.87
C ALA A 72 1.85 3.84 -1.66
N LYS A 73 1.60 4.63 -0.60
CA LYS A 73 0.87 4.20 0.60
C LYS A 73 -0.52 3.66 0.27
N GLN A 74 -1.29 4.39 -0.54
CA GLN A 74 -2.63 3.96 -0.97
C GLN A 74 -2.59 2.62 -1.72
N TYR A 75 -1.66 2.46 -2.67
CA TYR A 75 -1.52 1.21 -3.42
C TYR A 75 -1.01 0.06 -2.55
N SER A 76 -0.13 0.32 -1.57
CA SER A 76 0.33 -0.69 -0.61
C SER A 76 -0.82 -1.22 0.24
N LEU A 77 -1.68 -0.33 0.75
CA LEU A 77 -2.87 -0.73 1.52
C LEU A 77 -3.82 -1.59 0.69
N LEU A 78 -4.05 -1.23 -0.58
CA LEU A 78 -4.86 -2.03 -1.50
C LEU A 78 -4.22 -3.39 -1.78
N THR A 79 -2.91 -3.41 -2.01
CA THR A 79 -2.14 -4.64 -2.24
C THR A 79 -2.32 -5.59 -1.06
N LYS A 80 -2.07 -5.09 0.15
CA LYS A 80 -2.21 -5.85 1.40
C LYS A 80 -3.62 -6.44 1.52
N LYS A 81 -4.65 -5.61 1.36
CA LYS A 81 -6.06 -6.01 1.46
C LYS A 81 -6.44 -7.11 0.47
N PHE A 82 -5.99 -7.04 -0.79
CA PHE A 82 -6.30 -8.07 -1.77
C PHE A 82 -5.46 -9.33 -1.59
N ALA A 83 -4.21 -9.18 -1.20
CA ALA A 83 -3.31 -10.30 -0.93
C ALA A 83 -3.78 -11.13 0.27
N GLU A 84 -4.08 -10.51 1.42
CA GLU A 84 -4.59 -11.20 2.62
C GLU A 84 -5.89 -11.95 2.33
N LYS A 85 -6.80 -11.36 1.54
CA LYS A 85 -8.04 -12.04 1.12
C LYS A 85 -7.77 -13.23 0.19
N ALA A 86 -6.83 -13.07 -0.74
CA ALA A 86 -6.47 -14.13 -1.67
C ALA A 86 -5.81 -15.30 -0.94
N GLU A 87 -4.90 -15.00 0.00
CA GLU A 87 -4.26 -15.97 0.90
C GLU A 87 -5.30 -16.75 1.71
N PHE A 88 -6.22 -16.05 2.38
CA PHE A 88 -7.25 -16.71 3.18
C PHE A 88 -8.11 -17.67 2.36
N LEU A 89 -8.55 -17.26 1.16
CA LEU A 89 -9.34 -18.13 0.29
C LEU A 89 -8.53 -19.33 -0.20
N ALA A 90 -7.24 -19.13 -0.48
CA ALA A 90 -6.34 -20.18 -0.91
C ALA A 90 -6.14 -21.24 0.18
N LEU A 91 -5.84 -20.79 1.40
CA LEU A 91 -5.70 -21.66 2.56
C LEU A 91 -7.00 -22.38 2.89
N ARG A 92 -8.13 -21.67 2.89
CA ARG A 92 -9.45 -22.28 3.14
C ARG A 92 -9.75 -23.39 2.14
N LYS A 93 -9.47 -23.16 0.84
CA LYS A 93 -9.68 -24.17 -0.19
C LYS A 93 -8.76 -25.37 0.02
N ALA A 94 -7.47 -25.14 0.28
CA ALA A 94 -6.51 -26.21 0.56
C ALA A 94 -6.89 -27.05 1.78
N VAL A 95 -7.41 -26.43 2.84
CA VAL A 95 -7.90 -27.16 4.03
C VAL A 95 -9.13 -27.99 3.69
N LEU A 96 -10.09 -27.45 2.94
CA LEU A 96 -11.31 -28.17 2.55
C LEU A 96 -11.02 -29.35 1.60
N GLU A 97 -10.02 -29.25 0.73
CA GLU A 97 -9.62 -30.34 -0.17
C GLU A 97 -8.83 -31.45 0.55
N ASN A 98 -8.27 -31.16 1.73
CA ASN A 98 -7.53 -32.12 2.57
C ASN A 98 -8.39 -32.76 3.68
N MET A 99 -9.67 -32.40 3.79
CA MET A 99 -10.66 -33.06 4.69
C MET A 99 -11.47 -34.09 3.92
#